data_AF-A0A8T2UEC4-F1
#
_entry.id   AF-A0A8T2UEC4-F1
#
_cell.length_a   1.000
_cell.length_b   1.000
_cell.length_c   1.000
_cell.angle_alpha   90.00
_cell.angle_beta   90.00
_cell.angle_gamma   90.00
#
_symmetry.space_group_name_H-M   'P 1'
#
loop_
_entity.id
_entity.type
_entity.pdbx_description
1 polymer ?
#
loop_
_entity_poly.entity_id
_entity_poly.type
_entity_poly.pdbx_seq_one_letter_code
_entity_poly.pdbx_strand_id
1 'polypeptide(L)'
;MQAASSTFLCVSQSSRRIPNAPQSSRTYPKGILRSNSQGCQGCCSCEECESLRTRARNASEFSQRQMQDIETVTMKLLKGLNILRTIVEERLIQNSVNQDSQVDISLDQVKKATISALEAEKTAKKWLNRMARDCNRYCKIMRMQGRRLSFADESGGKLCHVKVFQSEL
;
A
#
# COMPACT_ATOMS: atom_id res chain seq x y z
N MET A 1 18.88 2.50 17.69
CA MET A 1 18.05 1.27 17.78
C MET A 1 18.53 0.31 16.71
N GLN A 2 18.90 -0.91 17.11
CA GLN A 2 19.65 -1.89 16.31
C GLN A 2 18.82 -2.41 15.13
N ALA A 3 19.40 -2.43 13.94
CA ALA A 3 18.82 -3.07 12.76
C ALA A 3 19.08 -4.58 12.84
N ALA A 4 18.03 -5.36 13.15
CA ALA A 4 18.09 -6.81 13.06
C ALA A 4 18.17 -7.21 11.57
N SER A 5 19.31 -7.74 11.16
CA SER A 5 19.50 -8.36 9.85
C SER A 5 18.73 -9.67 9.79
N SER A 6 17.49 -9.62 9.31
CA SER A 6 16.67 -10.83 9.14
C SER A 6 17.04 -11.52 7.84
N THR A 7 17.89 -12.53 7.93
CA THR A 7 18.16 -13.47 6.84
C THR A 7 16.95 -14.39 6.71
N PHE A 8 16.07 -14.11 5.74
CA PHE A 8 14.89 -14.94 5.51
C PHE A 8 15.22 -16.14 4.62
N LEU A 9 15.13 -17.33 5.22
CA LEU A 9 15.12 -18.62 4.54
C LEU A 9 13.83 -18.77 3.71
N CYS A 10 13.97 -19.00 2.41
CA CYS A 10 12.86 -19.38 1.55
C CYS A 10 12.55 -20.86 1.76
N VAL A 11 11.38 -21.20 2.33
CA VAL A 11 10.91 -22.58 2.44
C VAL A 11 10.50 -23.09 1.05
N SER A 12 11.30 -23.99 0.49
CA SER A 12 10.96 -24.76 -0.71
C SER A 12 9.96 -25.87 -0.34
N GLN A 13 8.70 -25.74 -0.77
CA GLN A 13 7.72 -26.81 -0.63
C GLN A 13 7.91 -27.86 -1.74
N SER A 14 8.40 -29.05 -1.35
CA SER A 14 8.43 -30.24 -2.21
C SER A 14 7.03 -30.82 -2.39
N SER A 15 6.52 -30.81 -3.63
CA SER A 15 5.21 -31.37 -3.99
C SER A 15 5.32 -32.88 -4.17
N ARG A 16 4.69 -33.66 -3.28
CA ARG A 16 4.54 -35.13 -3.41
C ARG A 16 3.67 -35.46 -4.64
N ARG A 17 4.07 -36.44 -5.46
CA ARG A 17 3.27 -36.99 -6.57
C ARG A 17 2.58 -38.29 -6.12
N ILE A 18 1.34 -38.51 -6.53
CA ILE A 18 0.64 -39.81 -6.52
C ILE A 18 -0.02 -40.01 -7.91
N PRO A 19 -0.12 -41.25 -8.47
CA PRO A 19 -0.47 -41.49 -9.87
C PRO A 19 -1.95 -41.91 -10.15
N ASN A 20 -2.45 -41.44 -11.31
CA ASN A 20 -3.41 -41.99 -12.30
C ASN A 20 -4.86 -42.43 -11.95
N ALA A 21 -5.86 -41.84 -12.65
CA ALA A 21 -6.97 -42.50 -13.43
C ALA A 21 -8.03 -41.49 -13.98
N PRO A 22 -8.88 -41.80 -15.00
CA PRO A 22 -9.25 -40.84 -16.07
C PRO A 22 -10.77 -40.56 -16.36
N GLN A 23 -11.01 -39.62 -17.31
CA GLN A 23 -12.22 -39.31 -18.16
C GLN A 23 -13.34 -38.47 -17.51
N SER A 24 -14.12 -37.57 -18.15
CA SER A 24 -14.26 -37.00 -19.50
C SER A 24 -15.35 -35.89 -19.41
N SER A 25 -15.20 -34.75 -20.10
CA SER A 25 -16.30 -34.04 -20.82
C SER A 25 -15.83 -32.67 -21.36
N ARG A 26 -16.35 -32.31 -22.55
CA ARG A 26 -15.91 -31.20 -23.41
C ARG A 26 -16.46 -29.84 -22.95
N THR A 27 -15.66 -28.79 -23.05
CA THR A 27 -16.18 -27.40 -23.19
C THR A 27 -15.16 -26.50 -23.90
N TYR A 28 -15.66 -25.64 -24.79
CA TYR A 28 -14.91 -24.81 -25.75
C TYR A 28 -14.06 -23.72 -25.06
N PRO A 29 -12.83 -23.41 -25.53
CA PRO A 29 -11.93 -22.50 -24.82
C PRO A 29 -12.19 -21.03 -25.20
N LYS A 30 -12.61 -20.22 -24.23
CA LYS A 30 -12.37 -18.77 -24.24
C LYS A 30 -10.90 -18.54 -23.87
N GLY A 31 -10.08 -18.20 -24.85
CA GLY A 31 -8.64 -18.06 -24.68
C GLY A 31 -8.24 -16.77 -23.96
N ILE A 32 -7.64 -16.89 -22.77
CA ILE A 32 -6.78 -15.85 -22.21
C ILE A 32 -5.41 -16.04 -22.87
N LEU A 33 -4.88 -14.99 -23.51
CA LEU A 33 -3.55 -14.97 -24.11
C LEU A 33 -2.50 -15.50 -23.13
N ARG A 34 -2.00 -16.72 -23.38
CA ARG A 34 -0.89 -17.31 -22.62
C ARG A 34 0.41 -16.66 -23.09
N SER A 35 1.05 -15.91 -22.21
CA SER A 35 2.43 -15.47 -22.41
C SER A 35 3.37 -16.69 -22.36
N ASN A 36 4.07 -16.97 -23.47
CA ASN A 36 5.05 -18.05 -23.62
C ASN A 36 6.41 -17.78 -22.93
N SER A 37 6.52 -16.81 -22.02
CA SER A 37 7.77 -16.59 -21.30
C SER A 37 8.01 -17.72 -20.29
N GLN A 38 9.10 -18.46 -20.46
CA GLN A 38 9.72 -19.32 -19.45
C GLN A 38 10.29 -18.45 -18.32
N GLY A 39 9.45 -17.64 -17.68
CA GLY A 39 9.85 -16.84 -16.53
C GLY A 39 10.16 -17.77 -15.35
N CYS A 40 11.14 -17.39 -14.54
CA CYS A 40 11.52 -18.16 -13.36
C CYS A 40 10.30 -18.31 -12.43
N GLN A 41 10.01 -19.55 -12.00
CA GLN A 41 8.91 -19.83 -11.08
C GLN A 41 9.40 -19.80 -9.63
N GLY A 42 8.72 -19.02 -8.78
CA GLY A 42 9.00 -18.97 -7.36
C GLY A 42 10.26 -18.17 -7.00
N CYS A 43 10.91 -18.55 -5.90
CA CYS A 43 12.13 -17.89 -5.43
C CYS A 43 13.33 -18.38 -6.25
N CYS A 44 13.59 -17.72 -7.37
CA CYS A 44 14.76 -17.95 -8.21
C CYS A 44 15.93 -17.07 -7.74
N SER A 45 17.15 -17.60 -7.83
CA SER A 45 18.41 -16.93 -7.51
C SER A 45 19.19 -16.49 -8.75
N CYS A 46 18.59 -16.52 -9.94
CA CYS A 46 19.24 -15.99 -11.14
C CYS A 46 19.46 -14.47 -10.99
N GLU A 47 20.48 -13.97 -11.68
CA GLU A 47 20.89 -12.56 -11.62
C GLU A 47 19.72 -11.60 -11.88
N GLU A 48 18.89 -11.90 -12.88
CA GLU A 48 17.71 -11.10 -13.21
C GLU A 48 16.68 -11.08 -12.06
N CYS A 49 16.37 -12.23 -11.45
CA CYS A 49 15.46 -12.31 -10.31
C CYS A 49 16.02 -11.64 -9.05
N GLU A 50 17.33 -11.72 -8.81
CA GLU A 50 18.00 -11.00 -7.72
C GLU A 50 17.93 -9.48 -7.95
N SER A 51 18.14 -9.03 -9.19
CA SER A 51 18.03 -7.61 -9.56
C SER A 51 16.61 -7.08 -9.34
N LEU A 52 15.58 -7.85 -9.72
CA LEU A 52 14.17 -7.50 -9.52
C LEU A 52 13.82 -7.41 -8.04
N ARG A 53 14.24 -8.40 -7.24
CA ARG A 53 14.06 -8.38 -5.77
C ARG A 53 14.74 -7.18 -5.13
N THR A 54 15.94 -6.84 -5.59
CA THR A 54 16.68 -5.67 -5.10
C THR A 54 15.95 -4.37 -5.44
N ARG A 55 15.47 -4.22 -6.68
CA ARG A 55 14.64 -3.06 -7.07
C ARG A 55 13.36 -2.97 -6.23
N ALA A 56 12.66 -4.09 -6.00
CA ALA A 56 11.47 -4.12 -5.18
C ALA A 56 11.74 -3.73 -3.71
N ARG A 57 12.88 -4.17 -3.15
CA ARG A 57 13.34 -3.76 -1.82
C ARG A 57 13.60 -2.25 -1.77
N ASN A 58 14.40 -1.73 -2.70
CA ASN A 58 14.75 -0.31 -2.77
C ASN A 58 13.50 0.56 -2.93
N ALA A 59 12.56 0.16 -3.78
CA ALA A 59 11.29 0.86 -3.96
C ALA A 59 10.46 0.87 -2.67
N SER A 60 10.41 -0.25 -1.94
CA SER A 60 9.71 -0.33 -0.65
C SER A 60 10.34 0.58 0.42
N GLU A 61 11.67 0.62 0.48
CA GLU A 61 12.39 1.50 1.41
C GLU A 61 12.19 2.97 1.05
N PHE A 62 12.22 3.31 -0.23
CA PHE A 62 11.94 4.65 -0.71
C PHE A 62 10.52 5.09 -0.31
N SER A 63 9.51 4.25 -0.54
CA SER A 63 8.13 4.54 -0.15
C SER A 63 7.96 4.73 1.36
N GLN A 64 8.67 3.94 2.17
CA GLN A 64 8.66 4.13 3.64
C GLN A 64 9.27 5.47 4.05
N ARG A 65 10.40 5.85 3.46
CA ARG A 65 11.03 7.14 3.72
C ARG A 65 10.12 8.30 3.33
N GLN A 66 9.53 8.25 2.14
CA GLN A 66 8.55 9.26 1.69
C GLN A 66 7.35 9.36 2.64
N MET A 67 6.84 8.24 3.16
CA MET A 67 5.77 8.25 4.15
C MET A 67 6.18 8.95 5.45
N GLN A 68 7.39 8.68 5.95
CA GLN A 68 7.94 9.32 7.16
C GLN A 68 8.16 10.82 6.97
N ASP A 69 8.64 11.24 5.80
CA ASP A 69 8.83 12.65 5.45
C ASP A 69 7.48 13.39 5.47
N ILE A 70 6.45 12.80 4.87
CA ILE A 70 5.10 13.36 4.81
C ILE A 70 4.46 13.42 6.21
N GLU A 71 4.65 12.39 7.03
CA GLU A 71 4.22 12.37 8.42
C GLU A 71 4.88 13.52 9.20
N THR A 72 6.20 13.68 9.06
CA THR A 72 6.96 14.72 9.75
C THR A 72 6.48 16.13 9.36
N VAL A 73 6.30 16.39 8.06
CA VAL A 73 5.82 17.68 7.57
C VAL A 73 4.40 17.93 8.07
N THR A 74 3.51 16.93 7.98
CA THR A 74 2.12 17.05 8.44
C THR A 74 2.06 17.35 9.94
N MET A 75 2.82 16.63 10.77
CA MET A 75 2.86 16.88 12.22
C MET A 75 3.35 18.28 12.57
N LYS A 76 4.38 18.79 11.88
CA LYS A 76 4.86 20.16 12.07
C LYS A 76 3.80 21.19 11.72
N LEU A 77 3.10 21.00 10.59
CA LEU A 77 2.01 21.89 10.17
C LEU A 77 0.84 21.87 11.17
N LEU A 78 0.41 20.68 11.61
CA LEU A 78 -0.67 20.54 12.60
C LEU A 78 -0.29 21.18 13.94
N LYS A 79 0.96 21.03 14.38
CA LYS A 79 1.46 21.71 15.58
C LYS A 79 1.42 23.22 15.40
N GLY A 80 1.86 23.74 14.25
CA GLY A 80 1.77 25.17 13.92
C GLY A 80 0.34 25.69 13.95
N LEU A 81 -0.61 24.97 13.32
CA LEU A 81 -2.03 25.31 13.35
C LEU A 81 -2.60 25.33 14.76
N ASN A 82 -2.22 24.37 15.61
CA ASN A 82 -2.67 24.35 17.00
C ASN A 82 -2.14 25.54 17.79
N ILE A 83 -0.87 25.91 17.61
CA ILE A 83 -0.28 27.11 18.24
C ILE A 83 -1.04 28.37 17.81
N LEU A 84 -1.30 28.53 16.50
CA LEU A 84 -2.05 29.66 15.98
C LEU A 84 -3.47 29.73 16.56
N ARG A 85 -4.16 28.59 16.65
CA ARG A 85 -5.48 28.51 17.28
C ARG A 85 -5.44 28.96 18.73
N THR A 86 -4.48 28.46 19.53
CA THR A 86 -4.35 28.85 20.94
C THR A 86 -4.13 30.35 21.09
N ILE A 87 -3.25 30.96 20.29
CA ILE A 87 -3.01 32.41 20.30
C ILE A 87 -4.31 33.17 19.99
N VAL A 88 -5.06 32.73 18.97
CA VAL A 88 -6.33 33.38 18.59
C VAL A 88 -7.36 33.25 19.71
N GLU A 89 -7.51 32.07 20.31
CA GLU A 89 -8.45 31.83 21.43
C GLU A 89 -8.11 32.71 22.64
N GLU A 90 -6.83 32.80 23.01
CA GLU A 90 -6.36 33.67 24.11
C GLU A 90 -6.66 35.16 23.83
N ARG A 91 -6.44 35.63 22.60
CA ARG A 91 -6.73 37.01 22.20
C ARG A 91 -8.23 37.31 22.18
N LEU A 92 -9.06 36.34 21.77
CA LEU A 92 -10.51 36.48 21.81
C LEU A 92 -11.02 36.62 23.25
N ILE A 93 -10.48 35.84 24.19
CA ILE A 93 -10.80 35.93 25.62
C ILE A 93 -10.38 37.29 26.18
N GLN A 94 -9.22 37.82 25.80
CA GLN A 94 -8.76 39.14 26.24
C GLN A 94 -9.64 40.28 25.70
N ASN A 95 -10.12 40.17 24.47
CA ASN A 95 -10.92 41.21 23.82
C ASN A 95 -12.38 41.23 24.30
N SER A 96 -12.95 40.09 24.70
CA SER A 96 -14.32 40.02 25.22
C SER A 96 -14.50 40.76 26.56
N VAL A 97 -13.40 40.96 27.30
CA VAL A 97 -13.38 41.70 28.58
C VAL A 97 -13.40 43.22 28.38
N ASN A 98 -13.08 43.74 27.18
CA ASN A 98 -12.83 45.17 26.94
C ASN A 98 -13.85 45.89 26.02
N GLN A 99 -14.96 45.24 25.61
CA GLN A 99 -16.09 45.71 24.76
C GLN A 99 -15.91 46.93 23.81
N ASP A 100 -16.18 46.73 22.49
CA ASP A 100 -17.01 47.63 21.68
C ASP A 100 -17.48 46.97 20.35
N SER A 101 -18.57 47.47 19.79
CA SER A 101 -19.41 46.94 18.71
C SER A 101 -18.77 46.61 17.34
N GLN A 102 -17.49 46.94 17.10
CA GLN A 102 -16.74 46.57 15.88
C GLN A 102 -16.22 45.12 15.89
N VAL A 103 -16.23 44.47 17.06
CA VAL A 103 -15.68 43.13 17.30
C VAL A 103 -16.51 42.01 16.66
N ASP A 104 -17.79 42.22 16.37
CA ASP A 104 -18.74 41.15 16.03
C ASP A 104 -18.51 40.53 14.63
N ILE A 105 -18.27 41.37 13.61
CA ILE A 105 -17.97 40.91 12.24
C ILE A 105 -16.59 40.22 12.18
N SER A 106 -15.62 40.73 12.95
CA SER A 106 -14.29 40.13 13.06
C SER A 106 -14.34 38.78 13.78
N LEU A 107 -15.17 38.66 14.83
CA LEU A 107 -15.35 37.43 15.59
C LEU A 107 -15.95 36.30 14.76
N ASP A 108 -16.98 36.57 13.96
CA ASP A 108 -17.59 35.57 13.07
C ASP A 108 -16.59 35.06 12.02
N GLN A 109 -15.78 35.95 11.43
CA GLN A 109 -14.71 35.56 10.51
C GLN A 109 -13.65 34.68 11.20
N VAL A 110 -13.23 35.04 12.41
CA VAL A 110 -12.26 34.26 13.19
C VAL A 110 -12.82 32.89 13.57
N LYS A 111 -14.10 32.81 13.97
CA LYS A 111 -14.78 31.53 14.25
C LYS A 111 -14.83 30.65 13.01
N LYS A 112 -15.22 31.20 11.85
CA LYS A 112 -15.24 30.48 10.57
C LYS A 112 -13.85 29.97 10.18
N ALA A 113 -12.82 30.81 10.30
CA ALA A 113 -11.44 30.43 10.03
C ALA A 113 -10.97 29.30 10.98
N THR A 114 -11.34 29.36 12.26
CA THR A 114 -11.00 28.34 13.25
C THR A 114 -11.69 27.00 12.94
N ILE A 115 -12.97 27.02 12.58
CA ILE A 115 -13.71 25.81 12.15
C ILE A 115 -13.06 25.22 10.89
N SER A 116 -12.74 26.06 9.91
CA SER A 116 -12.07 25.64 8.68
C SER A 116 -10.72 24.98 8.95
N ALA A 117 -9.89 25.58 9.82
CA ALA A 117 -8.61 25.01 10.25
C ALA A 117 -8.77 23.66 10.96
N LEU A 118 -9.81 23.51 11.79
CA LEU A 118 -10.12 22.23 12.47
C LEU A 118 -10.51 21.14 11.48
N GLU A 119 -11.33 21.46 10.47
CA GLU A 119 -11.70 20.51 9.42
C GLU A 119 -10.51 20.15 8.53
N ALA A 120 -9.64 21.11 8.23
CA ALA A 120 -8.38 20.86 7.53
C ALA A 120 -7.48 19.91 8.33
N GLU A 121 -7.35 20.10 9.65
CA GLU A 121 -6.60 19.19 10.54
C GLU A 121 -7.19 17.77 10.53
N LYS A 122 -8.51 17.64 10.70
CA LYS A 122 -9.19 16.33 10.65
C LYS A 122 -8.95 15.63 9.32
N THR A 123 -9.04 16.37 8.22
CA THR A 123 -8.85 15.85 6.87
C THR A 123 -7.40 15.43 6.64
N ALA A 124 -6.43 16.23 7.06
CA ALA A 124 -5.01 15.89 6.99
C ALA A 124 -4.70 14.61 7.77
N LYS A 125 -5.22 14.46 8.99
CA LYS A 125 -5.09 13.23 9.80
C LYS A 125 -5.69 12.01 9.11
N LYS A 126 -6.87 12.15 8.48
CA LYS A 126 -7.50 11.06 7.71
C LYS A 126 -6.65 10.65 6.51
N TRP A 127 -6.11 11.61 5.75
CA TRP A 127 -5.23 11.34 4.62
C TRP A 127 -3.93 10.68 5.05
N LEU A 128 -3.30 11.17 6.11
CA LEU A 128 -2.08 10.58 6.65
C LEU A 128 -2.29 9.09 7.02
N ASN A 129 -3.38 8.78 7.71
CA ASN A 129 -3.76 7.40 8.04
C ASN A 129 -4.06 6.54 6.81
N ARG A 130 -4.61 7.12 5.75
CA ARG A 130 -4.85 6.41 4.49
C ARG A 130 -3.52 6.12 3.79
N MET A 131 -2.67 7.11 3.65
CA MET A 131 -1.35 7.00 3.02
C MET A 131 -0.46 6.02 3.77
N ALA A 132 -0.46 6.02 5.10
CA ALA A 132 0.30 5.06 5.90
C ALA A 132 -0.16 3.61 5.64
N ARG A 133 -1.48 3.37 5.57
CA ARG A 133 -2.04 2.06 5.22
C ARG A 133 -1.68 1.64 3.79
N ASP A 134 -1.76 2.57 2.85
CA ASP A 134 -1.43 2.31 1.44
C ASP A 134 0.07 2.02 1.27
N CYS A 135 0.95 2.78 1.92
CA CYS A 135 2.39 2.52 1.96
C CYS A 135 2.70 1.15 2.56
N ASN A 136 2.08 0.78 3.67
CA ASN A 136 2.25 -0.53 4.29
C ASN A 136 1.79 -1.67 3.38
N ARG A 137 0.63 -1.51 2.72
CA ARG A 137 0.11 -2.47 1.75
C ARG A 137 1.04 -2.62 0.56
N TYR A 138 1.49 -1.50 -0.01
CA TYR A 138 2.45 -1.47 -1.11
C TYR A 138 3.73 -2.21 -0.76
N CYS A 139 4.35 -1.88 0.38
CA CYS A 139 5.59 -2.51 0.82
C CYS A 139 5.41 -4.01 1.08
N LYS A 140 4.22 -4.43 1.55
CA LYS A 140 3.90 -5.87 1.69
C LYS A 140 3.82 -6.55 0.32
N ILE A 141 3.16 -5.94 -0.66
CA ILE A 141 3.06 -6.50 -2.01
C ILE A 141 4.44 -6.62 -2.64
N MET A 142 5.26 -5.58 -2.57
CA MET A 142 6.62 -5.55 -3.11
C MET A 142 7.52 -6.62 -2.47
N ARG A 143 7.40 -6.84 -1.15
CA ARG A 143 8.12 -7.94 -0.45
C ARG A 143 7.65 -9.34 -0.85
N MET A 144 6.42 -9.47 -1.34
CA MET A 144 5.82 -10.76 -1.71
C MET A 144 5.98 -11.09 -3.21
N GLN A 145 6.64 -10.23 -3.99
CA GLN A 145 6.97 -10.48 -5.39
C GLN A 145 7.90 -11.71 -5.48
N GLY A 146 7.29 -12.83 -5.89
CA GLY A 146 7.84 -14.19 -5.83
C GLY A 146 6.75 -15.24 -5.63
N ARG A 147 5.60 -14.84 -5.05
CA ARG A 147 4.38 -15.66 -5.04
C ARG A 147 3.44 -15.16 -6.13
N ARG A 148 3.45 -15.84 -7.28
CA ARG A 148 2.48 -15.62 -8.35
C ARG A 148 1.08 -15.85 -7.75
N LEU A 149 0.18 -14.87 -7.84
CA LEU A 149 -1.25 -15.06 -7.56
C LEU A 149 -1.76 -16.12 -8.54
N SER A 150 -1.85 -17.37 -8.10
CA SER A 150 -2.53 -18.42 -8.84
C SER A 150 -4.02 -18.26 -8.54
N PHE A 151 -4.78 -17.84 -9.54
CA PHE A 151 -6.22 -18.05 -9.52
C PHE A 151 -6.43 -19.56 -9.58
N ALA A 152 -7.04 -20.11 -8.53
CA ALA A 152 -7.63 -21.43 -8.63
C ALA A 152 -8.87 -21.32 -9.54
N ASP A 153 -9.15 -22.37 -10.31
CA ASP A 153 -10.48 -22.51 -10.91
C ASP A 153 -11.53 -22.73 -9.80
N GLU A 154 -12.82 -22.76 -10.17
CA GLU A 154 -13.94 -22.95 -9.23
C GLU A 154 -13.82 -24.25 -8.39
N SER A 155 -12.88 -25.14 -8.72
CA SER A 155 -12.61 -26.40 -8.02
C SER A 155 -11.34 -26.41 -7.17
N GLY A 156 -10.62 -25.28 -7.05
CA GLY A 156 -9.42 -25.22 -6.19
C GLY A 156 -8.15 -25.87 -6.78
N GLY A 157 -8.17 -26.27 -8.06
CA GLY A 157 -7.07 -27.00 -8.70
C GLY A 157 -5.97 -26.11 -9.29
N LYS A 158 -4.74 -26.64 -9.38
CA LYS A 158 -3.72 -26.08 -10.30
C LYS A 158 -4.12 -26.46 -11.72
N LEU A 159 -4.32 -25.48 -12.61
CA LEU A 159 -4.57 -25.67 -14.04
C LEU A 159 -3.62 -26.71 -14.65
N CYS A 160 -4.16 -27.89 -14.99
CA CYS A 160 -3.40 -29.01 -15.55
C CYS A 160 -2.77 -28.66 -16.91
N HIS A 161 -1.60 -29.24 -17.19
CA HIS A 161 -0.94 -29.16 -18.49
C HIS A 161 -1.82 -29.80 -19.57
N VAL A 162 -2.20 -29.02 -20.58
CA VAL A 162 -2.86 -29.53 -21.79
C VAL A 162 -1.77 -30.17 -22.66
N LYS A 163 -1.87 -31.47 -22.93
CA LYS A 163 -1.04 -32.15 -23.93
C LYS A 163 -1.41 -31.61 -25.31
N VAL A 164 -0.44 -30.99 -25.97
CA VAL A 164 -0.54 -30.60 -27.38
C VAL A 164 -0.21 -31.85 -28.19
N PHE A 165 -1.15 -32.34 -28.99
CA PHE A 165 -0.83 -33.33 -30.02
C PHE A 165 -0.23 -32.57 -31.20
N GLN A 166 0.96 -32.97 -31.64
CA GLN A 166 1.46 -32.55 -32.95
C GLN A 166 0.60 -33.26 -34.00
N SER A 167 -0.05 -32.47 -34.85
CA SER A 167 -0.62 -32.99 -36.08
C SER A 167 0.54 -33.18 -37.05
N GLU A 168 0.95 -34.43 -37.26
CA GLU A 168 1.81 -34.79 -38.38
C GLU A 168 1.02 -34.57 -39.68
N LEU A 169 1.63 -33.86 -40.62
CA LEU A 169 1.15 -33.68 -41.99
C LEU A 169 1.80 -34.76 -42.86
#